data_AF-A0A1L9RAR2-F1
#
_entry.id   AF-A0A1L9RAR2-F1
#
_cell.length_a   1.000
_cell.length_b   1.000
_cell.length_c   1.000
_cell.angle_alpha   90.00
_cell.angle_beta   90.00
_cell.angle_gamma   90.00
#
_symmetry.space_group_name_H-M   'P 1'
#
loop_
_entity.id
_entity.type
_entity.pdbx_description
1 polymer ?
#
loop_
_entity_poly.entity_id
_entity_poly.type
_entity_poly.pdbx_seq_one_letter_code
_entity_poly.pdbx_strand_id
1 'polypeptide(L)'
;MWLWDALLAFLATLFGVFIILAIIKTDILWEIDAYLRERSSRRRHILNNSMTIKSWIANNQEFDAFLQREVYLLENREMLKPKAASGSLSQNQEKLLGKIEGELKQRKRHLWTTCQGFSKLQSGITRGVYIEEFCRQIKTAEQTRKWSIDRRACQLRQDCCDRGCGCCKRPRRAPGQTEAFAVAD
;
A
#
# COMPACT_ATOMS: atom_id res chain seq x y z
N MET A 1 2.63 82.09 5.22
CA MET A 1 3.55 81.11 4.61
C MET A 1 3.75 79.89 5.50
N TRP A 2 4.23 80.05 6.74
CA TRP A 2 4.49 78.97 7.70
C TRP A 2 3.41 77.89 7.90
N LEU A 3 2.12 78.23 7.81
CA LEU A 3 1.03 77.27 8.01
C LEU A 3 0.96 76.21 6.89
N TRP A 4 1.30 76.61 5.65
CA TRP A 4 1.31 75.72 4.48
C TRP A 4 2.50 74.77 4.51
N ASP A 5 3.66 75.26 4.93
CA ASP A 5 4.87 74.44 5.08
C ASP A 5 4.68 73.38 6.18
N ALA A 6 4.05 73.75 7.30
CA ALA A 6 3.69 72.83 8.37
C ALA A 6 2.67 71.76 7.91
N LEU A 7 1.65 72.16 7.13
CA LEU A 7 0.67 71.23 6.58
C LEU A 7 1.29 70.24 5.58
N LEU A 8 2.17 70.71 4.69
CA LEU A 8 2.87 69.87 3.73
C LEU A 8 3.80 68.87 4.42
N ALA A 9 4.53 69.30 5.45
CA ALA A 9 5.39 68.40 6.24
C ALA A 9 4.57 67.31 6.96
N PHE A 10 3.41 67.66 7.51
CA PHE A 10 2.49 66.71 8.15
C PHE A 10 1.91 65.70 7.15
N LEU A 11 1.48 66.15 5.97
CA LEU A 11 0.97 65.25 4.93
C LEU A 11 2.07 64.32 4.40
N ALA A 12 3.30 64.80 4.24
CA ALA A 12 4.44 63.99 3.83
C ALA A 12 4.77 62.88 4.86
N THR A 13 4.68 63.19 6.16
CA THR A 13 4.88 62.20 7.23
C THR A 13 3.76 61.16 7.25
N LEU A 14 2.50 61.57 7.12
CA LEU A 14 1.37 60.63 7.01
C LEU A 14 1.50 59.71 5.78
N PHE A 15 1.90 60.25 4.63
CA PHE A 15 2.12 59.46 3.43
C PHE A 15 3.27 58.47 3.60
N GLY A 16 4.38 58.88 4.23
CA GLY A 16 5.50 57.99 4.57
C GLY A 16 5.07 56.84 5.49
N VAL A 17 4.27 57.12 6.53
CA VAL A 17 3.70 56.10 7.42
C VAL A 17 2.80 55.13 6.65
N PHE A 18 1.96 55.63 5.74
CA PHE A 18 1.09 54.78 4.92
C PHE A 18 1.89 53.84 4.01
N ILE A 19 2.97 54.34 3.38
CA ILE A 19 3.87 53.50 2.56
C ILE A 19 4.52 52.41 3.43
N ILE A 20 5.04 52.76 4.61
CA ILE A 20 5.66 51.78 5.52
C ILE A 20 4.65 50.70 5.94
N LEU A 21 3.42 51.09 6.30
CA LEU A 21 2.36 50.15 6.65
C LEU A 21 1.97 49.25 5.47
N ALA A 22 1.94 49.80 4.25
CA ALA A 22 1.67 49.03 3.04
C ALA A 22 2.77 47.99 2.77
N ILE A 23 4.05 48.35 2.93
CA ILE A 23 5.20 47.44 2.78
C ILE A 23 5.14 46.32 3.82
N ILE A 24 4.93 46.66 5.10
CA ILE A 24 4.81 45.68 6.19
C ILE A 24 3.64 44.72 5.89
N LYS A 25 2.50 45.24 5.43
CA LYS A 25 1.35 44.41 5.06
C LYS A 25 1.68 43.46 3.90
N THR A 26 2.40 43.91 2.87
CA THR A 26 2.79 43.05 1.75
C THR A 26 3.77 41.96 2.17
N ASP A 27 4.74 42.28 3.03
CA ASP A 27 5.72 41.30 3.52
C ASP A 27 5.04 40.22 4.37
N ILE A 28 4.16 40.62 5.29
CA ILE A 28 3.37 39.68 6.11
C ILE A 28 2.49 38.80 5.23
N LEU A 29 1.82 39.38 4.22
CA LEU A 29 0.99 38.59 3.30
C LEU A 29 1.82 37.60 2.47
N TRP A 30 3.03 37.99 2.06
CA TRP A 30 3.93 37.12 1.32
C TRP A 30 4.44 35.96 2.18
N GLU A 31 4.81 36.21 3.44
CA GLU A 31 5.21 35.16 4.38
C GLU A 31 4.07 34.18 4.67
N ILE A 32 2.85 34.68 4.88
CA ILE A 32 1.66 33.84 5.06
C ILE A 32 1.43 32.97 3.82
N ASP A 33 1.51 33.53 2.62
CA ASP A 33 1.33 32.77 1.38
C ASP A 33 2.45 31.73 1.16
N ALA A 34 3.71 32.06 1.48
CA ALA A 34 4.81 31.11 1.46
C ALA A 34 4.58 29.94 2.42
N TYR A 35 4.18 30.23 3.67
CA TYR A 35 3.85 29.22 4.67
C TYR A 35 2.67 28.33 4.23
N LEU A 36 1.61 28.92 3.68
CA LEU A 36 0.44 28.18 3.19
C LEU A 36 0.78 27.28 1.99
N ARG A 37 1.61 27.76 1.06
CA ARG A 37 2.11 26.96 -0.08
C ARG A 37 2.94 25.78 0.39
N GLU A 38 3.86 26.01 1.33
CA GLU A 38 4.69 24.94 1.90
C GLU A 38 3.82 23.90 2.63
N ARG A 39 2.88 24.33 3.48
CA ARG A 39 1.96 23.44 4.20
C ARG A 39 1.09 22.61 3.25
N SER A 40 0.61 23.22 2.17
CA SER A 40 -0.17 22.54 1.12
C SER A 40 0.67 21.54 0.33
N SER A 41 1.93 21.87 0.06
CA SER A 41 2.90 20.94 -0.55
C SER A 41 3.14 19.72 0.36
N ARG A 42 3.46 19.95 1.64
CA ARG A 42 3.65 18.86 2.62
C ARG A 42 2.41 17.96 2.73
N ARG A 43 1.20 18.53 2.77
CA ARG A 43 -0.05 17.75 2.78
C ARG A 43 -0.21 16.88 1.54
N ARG A 44 0.05 17.40 0.34
CA ARG A 44 0.01 16.62 -0.90
C ARG A 44 1.02 15.47 -0.90
N HIS A 45 2.24 15.72 -0.43
CA HIS A 45 3.24 14.67 -0.28
C HIS A 45 2.81 13.56 0.68
N ILE A 46 2.25 13.91 1.85
CA ILE A 46 1.73 12.94 2.81
C ILE A 46 0.59 12.11 2.22
N LEU A 47 -0.37 12.76 1.54
CA LEU A 47 -1.51 12.09 0.93
C LEU A 47 -1.07 11.14 -0.20
N ASN A 48 -0.20 11.59 -1.09
CA ASN A 48 0.32 10.76 -2.18
C ASN A 48 1.10 9.55 -1.64
N ASN A 49 1.99 9.77 -0.67
CA ASN A 49 2.71 8.67 -0.03
C ASN A 49 1.75 7.69 0.66
N SER A 50 0.70 8.18 1.34
CA SER A 50 -0.30 7.32 1.98
C SER A 50 -1.04 6.45 0.97
N MET A 51 -1.43 7.00 -0.18
CA MET A 51 -2.07 6.22 -1.24
C MET A 51 -1.12 5.16 -1.81
N THR A 52 0.12 5.53 -2.12
CA THR A 52 1.13 4.59 -2.64
C THR A 52 1.40 3.45 -1.66
N ILE A 53 1.50 3.74 -0.36
CA ILE A 53 1.72 2.73 0.69
C ILE A 53 0.53 1.78 0.79
N LYS A 54 -0.70 2.31 0.80
CA LYS A 54 -1.91 1.46 0.81
C LYS A 54 -1.97 0.55 -0.42
N SER A 55 -1.67 1.08 -1.61
CA SER A 55 -1.59 0.29 -2.84
C SER A 55 -0.50 -0.78 -2.76
N TRP A 56 0.66 -0.46 -2.19
CA TRP A 56 1.75 -1.41 -2.00
C TRP A 56 1.37 -2.52 -1.02
N ILE A 57 0.71 -2.19 0.10
CA ILE A 57 0.22 -3.19 1.06
C ILE A 57 -0.85 -4.08 0.41
N ALA A 58 -1.81 -3.51 -0.31
CA ALA A 58 -2.83 -4.27 -1.03
C ALA A 58 -2.22 -5.24 -2.05
N ASN A 59 -1.24 -4.78 -2.85
CA ASN A 59 -0.54 -5.63 -3.82
C ASN A 59 0.26 -6.75 -3.15
N ASN A 60 0.93 -6.50 -2.02
CA ASN A 60 1.59 -7.57 -1.26
C ASN A 60 0.62 -8.61 -0.75
N GLN A 61 -0.52 -8.17 -0.23
CA GLN A 61 -1.53 -9.08 0.26
C GLN A 61 -2.12 -9.95 -0.85
N GLU A 62 -2.35 -9.36 -2.03
CA GLU A 62 -2.83 -10.10 -3.20
C GLU A 62 -1.78 -11.09 -3.71
N PHE A 63 -0.52 -10.66 -3.76
CA PHE A 63 0.61 -11.49 -4.14
C PHE A 63 0.83 -12.67 -3.19
N ASP A 64 0.78 -12.43 -1.88
CA ASP A 64 0.87 -13.50 -0.87
C ASP A 64 -0.26 -14.51 -1.02
N ALA A 65 -1.51 -14.03 -1.17
CA ALA A 65 -2.64 -14.92 -1.36
C ALA A 65 -2.55 -15.73 -2.65
N PHE A 66 -2.01 -15.09 -3.69
CA PHE A 66 -1.76 -15.71 -4.96
C PHE A 66 -0.73 -16.86 -4.84
N LEU A 67 0.41 -16.61 -4.20
CA LEU A 67 1.47 -17.61 -4.00
C LEU A 67 0.97 -18.78 -3.16
N GLN A 68 0.21 -18.51 -2.09
CA GLN A 68 -0.31 -19.58 -1.24
C GLN A 68 -1.21 -20.55 -2.00
N ARG A 69 -2.08 -20.05 -2.89
CA ARG A 69 -2.88 -20.92 -3.76
C ARG A 69 -2.04 -21.66 -4.77
N GLU A 70 -1.06 -21.00 -5.38
CA GLU A 70 -0.18 -21.65 -6.35
C GLU A 70 0.54 -22.86 -5.72
N VAL A 71 1.11 -22.68 -4.53
CA VAL A 71 1.73 -23.79 -3.78
C VAL A 71 0.71 -24.89 -3.47
N TYR A 72 -0.51 -24.55 -3.03
CA TYR A 72 -1.57 -25.54 -2.82
C TYR A 72 -1.88 -26.35 -4.09
N LEU A 73 -2.02 -25.67 -5.23
CA LEU A 73 -2.31 -26.33 -6.51
C LEU A 73 -1.16 -27.23 -6.95
N LEU A 74 0.08 -26.78 -6.80
CA LEU A 74 1.28 -27.55 -7.12
C LEU A 74 1.37 -28.83 -6.27
N GLU A 75 1.13 -28.74 -4.96
CA GLU A 75 1.14 -29.94 -4.10
C GLU A 75 0.06 -30.94 -4.49
N ASN A 76 -1.17 -30.48 -4.73
CA ASN A 76 -2.24 -31.38 -5.17
C ASN A 76 -1.94 -32.01 -6.54
N ARG A 77 -1.30 -31.25 -7.44
CA ARG A 77 -0.82 -31.79 -8.72
C ARG A 77 0.23 -32.88 -8.51
N GLU A 78 1.25 -32.63 -7.68
CA GLU A 78 2.31 -33.62 -7.40
C GLU A 78 1.77 -34.87 -6.69
N MET A 79 0.69 -34.77 -5.90
CA MET A 79 0.02 -35.95 -5.32
C MET A 79 -0.75 -36.78 -6.36
N LEU A 80 -1.28 -36.16 -7.42
CA LEU A 80 -2.07 -36.82 -8.45
C LEU A 80 -1.22 -37.33 -9.63
N LYS A 81 -0.08 -36.70 -9.89
CA LYS A 81 0.80 -37.01 -11.03
C LYS A 81 1.32 -38.45 -11.06
N PRO A 82 1.74 -39.07 -9.94
CA PRO A 82 2.13 -40.49 -9.94
C PRO A 82 0.97 -41.42 -10.29
N LYS A 83 -0.24 -41.09 -9.79
CA LYS A 83 -1.48 -41.85 -10.07
C LYS A 83 -1.93 -41.71 -11.52
N ALA A 84 -1.69 -40.54 -12.12
CA ALA A 84 -1.92 -40.28 -13.53
C ALA A 84 -1.00 -41.13 -14.40
N ALA A 85 0.29 -41.19 -14.04
CA ALA A 85 1.29 -41.97 -14.77
C ALA A 85 1.02 -43.49 -14.70
N SER A 86 0.43 -43.98 -13.60
CA SER A 86 0.02 -45.38 -13.45
C SER A 86 -1.38 -45.68 -14.00
N GLY A 87 -2.07 -44.71 -14.61
CA GLY A 87 -3.44 -44.89 -15.14
C GLY A 87 -4.49 -45.20 -14.07
N SER A 88 -4.20 -44.93 -12.80
CA SER A 88 -5.03 -45.33 -11.66
C SER A 88 -5.88 -44.18 -11.11
N LEU A 89 -6.08 -43.11 -11.88
CA LEU A 89 -6.92 -41.99 -11.48
C LEU A 89 -8.39 -42.37 -11.62
N SER A 90 -9.20 -41.98 -10.64
CA SER A 90 -10.65 -41.97 -10.83
C SER A 90 -11.05 -40.80 -11.72
N GLN A 91 -12.22 -40.91 -12.37
CA GLN A 91 -12.78 -39.83 -13.20
C GLN A 91 -12.90 -38.49 -12.45
N ASN A 92 -13.14 -38.53 -11.13
CA ASN A 92 -13.18 -37.32 -10.29
C ASN A 92 -11.78 -36.71 -10.08
N GLN A 93 -10.75 -37.55 -9.98
CA GLN A 93 -9.37 -37.09 -9.84
C GLN A 93 -8.81 -36.54 -11.15
N GLU A 94 -9.19 -37.10 -12.30
CA GLU A 94 -8.86 -36.53 -13.62
C GLU A 94 -9.48 -35.14 -13.81
N LYS A 95 -10.78 -34.98 -13.49
CA LYS A 95 -11.45 -33.67 -13.51
C LYS A 95 -10.77 -32.67 -12.59
N LEU A 96 -10.38 -33.10 -11.39
CA LEU A 96 -9.66 -32.26 -10.44
C LEU A 96 -8.28 -31.84 -10.97
N LEU A 97 -7.52 -32.77 -11.55
CA LEU A 97 -6.21 -32.49 -12.14
C LEU A 97 -6.32 -31.46 -13.28
N GLY A 98 -7.29 -31.64 -14.19
CA GLY A 98 -7.54 -30.67 -15.27
C GLY A 98 -7.91 -29.28 -14.75
N LYS A 99 -8.71 -29.21 -13.68
CA LYS A 99 -9.04 -27.92 -13.02
C LYS A 99 -7.80 -27.26 -12.41
N ILE A 100 -6.95 -28.05 -11.74
CA ILE A 100 -5.71 -27.57 -11.12
C ILE A 100 -4.77 -26.99 -12.18
N GLU A 101 -4.58 -27.69 -13.31
CA GLU A 101 -3.72 -27.22 -14.40
C GLU A 101 -4.26 -25.94 -15.06
N GLY A 102 -5.58 -25.86 -15.25
CA GLY A 102 -6.25 -24.66 -15.73
C GLY A 102 -6.03 -23.45 -14.82
N GLU A 103 -6.24 -23.64 -13.50
CA GLU A 103 -5.98 -22.59 -12.50
C GLU A 103 -4.51 -22.16 -12.50
N LEU A 104 -3.54 -23.09 -12.52
CA LEU A 104 -2.11 -22.77 -12.56
C LEU A 104 -1.73 -21.94 -13.79
N LYS A 105 -2.28 -22.25 -14.96
CA LYS A 105 -2.04 -21.49 -16.20
C LYS A 105 -2.62 -20.07 -16.13
N GLN A 106 -3.83 -19.92 -15.59
CA GLN A 106 -4.42 -18.60 -15.37
C GLN A 106 -3.59 -17.79 -14.39
N ARG A 107 -3.09 -18.45 -13.35
CA ARG A 107 -2.31 -17.83 -12.29
C ARG A 107 -1.01 -17.20 -12.79
N LYS A 108 -0.23 -17.90 -13.61
CA LYS A 108 1.01 -17.34 -14.19
C LYS A 108 0.81 -15.96 -14.85
N ARG A 109 -0.33 -15.74 -15.50
CA ARG A 109 -0.69 -14.44 -16.11
C ARG A 109 -0.99 -13.38 -15.06
N HIS A 110 -1.67 -13.74 -13.98
CA HIS A 110 -1.97 -12.82 -12.88
C HIS A 110 -0.69 -12.39 -12.15
N LEU A 111 0.23 -13.32 -11.88
CA LEU A 111 1.53 -13.03 -11.27
C LEU A 111 2.30 -11.96 -12.04
N TRP A 112 2.33 -12.10 -13.37
CA TRP A 112 2.96 -11.12 -14.25
C TRP A 112 2.36 -9.71 -14.08
N THR A 113 1.04 -9.60 -14.08
CA THR A 113 0.33 -8.32 -13.86
C THR A 113 0.63 -7.72 -12.48
N THR A 114 0.63 -8.54 -11.43
CA THR A 114 0.97 -8.09 -10.06
C THR A 114 2.41 -7.59 -9.98
N CYS A 115 3.37 -8.29 -10.61
CA CYS A 115 4.77 -7.85 -10.70
C CYS A 115 4.91 -6.50 -11.42
N GLN A 116 4.18 -6.28 -12.52
CA GLN A 116 4.16 -4.96 -13.18
C GLN A 116 3.61 -3.86 -12.26
N GLY A 117 2.61 -4.19 -11.43
CA GLY A 117 2.08 -3.29 -10.40
C GLY A 117 3.14 -2.89 -9.37
N PHE A 118 3.93 -3.86 -8.90
CA PHE A 118 5.04 -3.58 -7.98
C PHE A 118 6.11 -2.69 -8.59
N SER A 119 6.52 -2.95 -9.83
CA SER A 119 7.53 -2.13 -10.51
C SER A 119 7.10 -0.67 -10.63
N LYS A 120 5.81 -0.40 -10.91
CA LYS A 120 5.25 0.97 -10.98
C LYS A 120 5.20 1.66 -9.62
N LEU A 121 4.93 0.92 -8.55
CA LEU A 121 4.89 1.47 -7.20
C LEU A 121 6.30 1.73 -6.65
N GLN A 122 7.28 0.90 -6.99
CA GLN A 122 8.66 1.03 -6.53
C GLN A 122 9.32 2.32 -7.03
N SER A 123 8.95 2.82 -8.21
CA SER A 123 9.41 4.12 -8.72
C SER A 123 8.76 5.34 -8.04
N GLY A 124 7.67 5.15 -7.29
CA GLY A 124 6.88 6.24 -6.70
C GLY A 124 7.02 6.43 -5.18
N ILE A 125 7.76 5.55 -4.49
CA ILE A 125 7.93 5.64 -3.03
C ILE A 125 9.13 6.54 -2.71
N THR A 126 8.85 7.72 -2.17
CA THR A 126 9.86 8.56 -1.53
C THR A 126 10.28 7.90 -0.21
N ARG A 127 11.57 7.70 0.05
CA ARG A 127 12.07 7.11 1.30
C ARG A 127 12.27 8.18 2.38
N GLY A 128 11.90 7.88 3.63
CA GLY A 128 12.11 8.78 4.79
C GLY A 128 11.61 8.17 6.10
N VAL A 129 12.20 8.55 7.24
CA VAL A 129 11.96 7.93 8.57
C VAL A 129 10.47 7.97 8.97
N TYR A 130 9.78 9.09 8.74
CA TYR A 130 8.35 9.23 9.02
C TYR A 130 7.48 8.30 8.17
N ILE A 131 7.94 7.93 6.98
CA ILE A 131 7.24 7.04 6.05
C ILE A 131 7.38 5.59 6.52
N GLU A 132 8.54 5.20 7.05
CA GLU A 132 8.75 3.86 7.60
C GLU A 132 7.90 3.58 8.83
N GLU A 133 7.81 4.55 9.76
CA GLU A 133 6.95 4.42 10.95
C GLU A 133 5.47 4.39 10.57
N PHE A 134 5.05 5.22 9.61
CA PHE A 134 3.67 5.19 9.07
C PHE A 134 3.36 3.86 8.37
N CYS A 135 4.29 3.33 7.57
CA CYS A 135 4.21 2.00 6.96
C CYS A 135 4.04 0.91 8.02
N ARG A 136 4.81 0.96 9.11
CA ARG A 136 4.74 0.00 10.21
C ARG A 136 3.36 0.02 10.88
N GLN A 137 2.84 1.22 11.22
CA GLN A 137 1.55 1.37 11.88
C GLN A 137 0.38 0.90 11.01
N ILE A 138 0.35 1.30 9.73
CA ILE A 138 -0.70 0.82 8.80
C ILE A 138 -0.61 -0.68 8.63
N LYS A 139 0.60 -1.22 8.44
CA LYS A 139 0.79 -2.67 8.25
C LYS A 139 0.22 -3.47 9.41
N THR A 140 0.47 -3.07 10.66
CA THR A 140 -0.05 -3.76 11.85
C THR A 140 -1.58 -3.68 11.97
N ALA A 141 -2.15 -2.48 11.75
CA ALA A 141 -3.59 -2.26 11.85
C ALA A 141 -4.37 -2.98 10.73
N GLU A 142 -3.89 -2.88 9.48
CA GLU A 142 -4.50 -3.56 8.34
C GLU A 142 -4.31 -5.08 8.42
N GLN A 143 -3.17 -5.59 8.88
CA GLN A 143 -2.96 -7.03 9.06
C GLN A 143 -3.96 -7.63 10.04
N THR A 144 -4.19 -6.97 11.18
CA THR A 144 -5.13 -7.47 12.20
C THR A 144 -6.58 -7.49 11.67
N ARG A 145 -7.01 -6.39 11.04
CA ARG A 145 -8.35 -6.30 10.44
C ARG A 145 -8.54 -7.29 9.29
N LYS A 146 -7.51 -7.46 8.46
CA LYS A 146 -7.57 -8.40 7.33
C LYS A 146 -7.62 -9.84 7.82
N TRP A 147 -6.81 -10.19 8.81
CA TRP A 147 -6.79 -11.52 9.40
C TRP A 147 -8.19 -11.93 9.91
N SER A 148 -8.92 -11.01 10.55
CA SER A 148 -10.29 -11.29 11.01
C SER A 148 -11.28 -11.47 9.86
N ILE A 149 -11.21 -10.65 8.81
CA ILE A 149 -12.03 -10.79 7.59
C ILE A 149 -11.74 -12.12 6.89
N ASP A 150 -10.46 -12.44 6.70
CA ASP A 150 -10.04 -13.67 6.04
C ASP A 150 -10.50 -14.88 6.86
N ARG A 151 -10.32 -14.87 8.18
CA ARG A 151 -10.83 -15.93 9.06
C ARG A 151 -12.33 -16.17 8.90
N ARG A 152 -13.14 -15.10 8.83
CA ARG A 152 -14.59 -15.20 8.60
C ARG A 152 -14.91 -15.79 7.22
N ALA A 153 -14.22 -15.34 6.17
CA ALA A 153 -14.43 -15.85 4.81
C ALA A 153 -14.10 -17.35 4.70
N CYS A 154 -13.08 -17.81 5.42
CA CYS A 154 -12.69 -19.22 5.40
C CYS A 154 -13.66 -20.10 6.19
N GLN A 155 -14.18 -19.63 7.34
CA GLN A 155 -15.25 -20.32 8.06
C GLN A 155 -16.48 -20.57 7.17
N LEU A 156 -16.80 -19.64 6.27
CA LEU A 156 -17.92 -19.77 5.33
C LEU A 156 -17.64 -20.74 4.17
N ARG A 157 -16.36 -20.97 3.81
CA ARG A 157 -15.98 -21.82 2.66
C ARG A 157 -15.73 -23.29 3.01
N GLN A 158 -15.63 -23.64 4.30
CA GLN A 158 -15.39 -24.99 4.80
C GLN A 158 -14.11 -25.70 4.28
N ASP A 159 -13.18 -24.99 3.63
CA ASP A 159 -11.94 -25.56 3.08
C ASP A 159 -10.75 -24.57 3.11
N CYS A 160 -9.54 -25.02 2.74
CA CYS A 160 -8.31 -24.24 2.71
C CYS A 160 -8.49 -22.99 1.85
N CYS A 161 -8.49 -21.83 2.49
CA CYS A 161 -8.44 -20.57 1.82
C CYS A 161 -6.96 -20.19 1.63
N ASP A 162 -6.65 -19.68 0.46
CA ASP A 162 -5.31 -19.31 0.02
C ASP A 162 -4.80 -18.04 0.72
N ARG A 163 -5.12 -17.89 2.00
CA ARG A 163 -4.99 -16.65 2.77
C ARG A 163 -4.32 -16.97 4.09
N GLY A 164 -3.51 -16.03 4.58
CA GLY A 164 -2.80 -16.15 5.85
C GLY A 164 -3.69 -16.10 7.12
N CYS A 165 -4.93 -16.58 7.06
CA CYS A 165 -5.92 -16.53 8.15
C CYS A 165 -5.58 -17.44 9.34
N GLY A 166 -4.59 -18.33 9.23
CA GLY A 166 -4.25 -19.29 10.30
C GLY A 166 -5.32 -20.38 10.57
N CYS A 167 -6.42 -20.36 9.82
CA CYS A 167 -7.64 -21.10 10.10
C CYS A 167 -7.86 -22.34 9.21
N CYS A 168 -6.96 -22.56 8.26
CA CYS A 168 -6.94 -23.75 7.41
C CYS A 168 -6.37 -24.94 8.21
N LYS A 169 -6.70 -26.18 7.83
CA LYS A 169 -6.03 -27.38 8.38
C LYS A 169 -4.50 -27.37 8.18
N ARG A 170 -4.00 -26.57 7.22
CA ARG A 170 -2.58 -26.32 6.94
C ARG A 170 -2.34 -24.84 6.60
N PRO A 171 -2.23 -23.94 7.60
CA PRO A 171 -1.90 -22.54 7.32
C PRO A 171 -0.43 -22.43 6.91
N ARG A 172 -0.13 -21.79 5.77
CA ARG A 172 1.24 -21.69 5.24
C ARG A 172 2.01 -20.42 5.68
N ARG A 173 1.30 -19.33 6.00
CA ARG A 173 1.86 -18.14 6.67
C ARG A 173 0.78 -17.50 7.55
N ALA A 174 0.95 -17.52 8.87
CA ALA A 174 0.14 -16.73 9.81
C ALA A 174 0.96 -15.51 10.30
N PRO A 175 0.31 -14.41 10.73
CA PRO A 175 1.00 -13.32 11.42
C PRO A 175 1.77 -13.90 12.64
N GLY A 176 3.09 -13.70 12.69
CA GLY A 176 3.97 -14.25 13.74
C GLY A 176 4.76 -15.52 13.37
N GLN A 177 4.57 -16.11 12.18
CA GLN A 177 5.34 -17.28 11.72
C GLN A 177 6.46 -16.92 10.72
N THR A 178 7.05 -15.73 10.83
CA THR A 178 8.11 -15.26 9.92
C THR A 178 9.46 -15.96 10.08
N GLU A 179 9.62 -16.87 11.04
CA GLU A 179 10.88 -17.59 11.32
C GLU A 179 10.75 -19.08 11.04
N ALA A 180 10.64 -19.49 9.77
CA ALA A 180 10.85 -20.90 9.38
C ALA A 180 11.16 -21.11 7.89
N PHE A 181 11.62 -20.08 7.18
CA PHE A 181 12.29 -20.26 5.88
C PHE A 181 13.75 -19.82 6.01
N ALA A 182 14.40 -20.27 7.09
CA ALA A 182 15.84 -20.50 6.99
C ALA A 182 15.98 -21.59 5.92
N VAL A 183 16.58 -21.21 4.79
CA VAL A 183 17.04 -22.12 3.77
C VAL A 183 17.88 -23.16 4.50
N ALA A 184 17.41 -24.40 4.54
CA ALA A 184 18.24 -25.52 4.91
C ALA A 184 19.27 -25.68 3.79
N ASP A 185 20.51 -25.33 4.08
CA ASP A 185 21.69 -25.75 3.31
C ASP A 185 21.86 -27.27 3.38
#